data_AF-A0A8S1C2Q9-F1
#
_entry.id   AF-A0A8S1C2Q9-F1
#
_cell.length_a   1.000
_cell.length_b   1.000
_cell.length_c   1.000
_cell.angle_alpha   90.00
_cell.angle_beta   90.00
_cell.angle_gamma   90.00
#
_symmetry.space_group_name_H-M   'P 1'
#
loop_
_entity.id
_entity.type
_entity.pdbx_description
1 polymer ?
#
loop_
_entity_poly.entity_id
_entity_poly.type
_entity_poly.pdbx_seq_one_letter_code
_entity_poly.pdbx_strand_id
1 'polypeptide(L)' 'MAAACISFRWLELLEKEFDKAYVDLDVTLAVMETEDSECLYNARQRMSTLSSCFAQLTHKAQTIFQNSAKVEAFK' A
#
# COMPACT_ATOMS: atom_id res chain seq x y z
N MET A 1 -4.30 17.93 16.90
CA MET A 1 -4.85 18.12 15.53
C MET A 1 -3.80 18.13 14.42
N ALA A 2 -2.68 18.89 14.54
CA ALA A 2 -1.64 18.92 13.50
C ALA A 2 -0.93 17.58 13.27
N ALA A 3 -0.67 16.80 14.34
CA ALA A 3 0.00 15.50 14.26
C ALA A 3 -0.83 14.48 13.46
N ALA A 4 -2.13 14.33 13.77
CA ALA A 4 -3.02 13.43 13.03
C ALA A 4 -3.14 13.80 11.54
N CYS A 5 -3.22 15.09 11.21
CA CYS A 5 -3.29 15.56 9.83
C CYS A 5 -2.01 15.22 9.03
N ILE A 6 -0.84 15.33 9.67
CA ILE A 6 0.43 14.89 9.10
C ILE A 6 0.44 13.37 8.88
N SER A 7 -0.08 12.58 9.83
CA SER A 7 -0.16 11.12 9.72
C SER A 7 -1.04 10.65 8.56
N PHE A 8 -2.20 11.27 8.34
CA PHE A 8 -3.06 10.95 7.19
C PHE A 8 -2.38 11.29 5.86
N ARG A 9 -1.78 12.49 5.76
CA ARG A 9 -1.08 12.91 4.55
C ARG A 9 0.13 12.04 4.21
N TRP A 10 0.85 11.58 5.24
CA TRP A 10 1.95 10.64 5.07
C TRP A 10 1.45 9.30 4.53
N LEU A 11 0.33 8.79 5.06
CA LEU A 11 -0.25 7.54 4.61
C LEU A 11 -0.75 7.61 3.16
N GLU A 12 -1.42 8.71 2.78
CA GLU A 12 -1.83 8.96 1.38
C GLU A 12 -0.63 9.00 0.41
N LEU A 13 0.49 9.57 0.85
CA LEU A 13 1.71 9.59 0.04
C LEU A 13 2.29 8.18 -0.13
N LEU A 14 2.31 7.41 0.95
CA LEU A 14 2.78 6.02 0.93
C LEU A 14 1.91 5.13 0.02
N GLU A 15 0.59 5.30 0.06
CA GLU A 15 -0.35 4.61 -0.83
C GLU A 15 -0.03 4.89 -2.30
N LYS A 16 0.19 6.16 -2.67
CA LYS A 16 0.55 6.55 -4.03
C LYS A 16 1.89 5.99 -4.48
N GLU A 17 2.89 6.01 -3.60
CA GLU A 17 4.21 5.45 -3.90
C GLU A 17 4.14 3.93 -4.09
N PHE A 18 3.35 3.24 -3.26
CA PHE A 18 3.10 1.81 -3.38
C PHE A 18 2.39 1.47 -4.70
N ASP A 19 1.31 2.16 -5.04
CA ASP A 19 0.55 1.92 -6.28
C ASP A 19 1.43 2.11 -7.51
N LYS A 20 2.24 3.18 -7.53
CA LYS A 20 3.20 3.42 -8.61
C LYS A 20 4.22 2.28 -8.72
N ALA A 21 4.85 1.90 -7.61
CA ALA A 21 5.83 0.82 -7.60
C ALA A 21 5.21 -0.53 -8.03
N TYR A 22 3.96 -0.79 -7.65
CA TYR A 22 3.22 -1.98 -8.06
C TYR A 22 3.01 -2.02 -9.57
N VAL A 23 2.55 -0.91 -10.17
CA VAL A 23 2.33 -0.81 -11.62
C VAL A 23 3.65 -0.94 -12.37
N ASP A 24 4.70 -0.22 -11.94
CA ASP A 24 6.03 -0.29 -12.56
C ASP A 24 6.58 -1.73 -12.52
N LEU A 25 6.34 -2.47 -11.43
CA LEU A 25 6.73 -3.86 -11.30
C LEU A 25 5.91 -4.79 -12.21
N ASP A 26 4.60 -4.61 -12.33
CA ASP A 26 3.78 -5.43 -13.24
C ASP A 26 4.13 -5.19 -14.71
N VAL A 27 4.42 -3.95 -15.09
CA VAL A 27 4.95 -3.62 -16.43
C VAL A 27 6.30 -4.29 -16.66
N THR A 28 7.19 -4.25 -15.67
CA THR A 28 8.50 -4.91 -15.77
C THR A 28 8.33 -6.42 -15.97
N LEU A 29 7.46 -7.07 -15.19
CA LEU A 29 7.17 -8.50 -15.35
C LEU A 29 6.54 -8.83 -16.70
N ALA A 30 5.66 -7.97 -17.22
CA ALA A 30 5.01 -8.20 -18.52
C ALA A 30 5.99 -8.13 -19.71
N VAL A 31 7.09 -7.39 -19.58
CA VAL A 31 8.13 -7.25 -20.62
C VAL A 31 9.18 -8.36 -20.52
N MET A 32 9.27 -9.05 -19.39
CA MET A 32 10.14 -10.22 -19.26
C MET A 32 9.59 -11.33 -20.16
N GLU A 33 10.20 -11.54 -21.33
CA GLU A 33 9.97 -12.71 -22.20
C GLU A 33 10.44 -13.98 -21.48
N THR A 34 9.70 -14.43 -20.47
CA THR A 34 9.96 -15.71 -19.82
C THR A 34 9.16 -16.78 -20.54
N GLU A 35 9.85 -17.79 -21.07
CA GLU A 35 9.22 -19.03 -21.57
C GLU A 35 8.45 -19.78 -20.46
N ASP A 36 8.66 -19.39 -19.20
CA ASP A 36 8.01 -19.92 -18.01
C ASP A 36 6.80 -19.06 -17.58
N SER A 37 5.63 -19.38 -18.15
CA SER A 37 4.35 -18.79 -17.77
C SER A 37 3.95 -19.04 -16.30
N GLU A 38 4.45 -20.11 -15.68
CA GLU A 38 4.17 -20.42 -14.27
C GLU A 38 4.92 -19.45 -13.34
N CYS A 39 6.16 -19.10 -13.68
CA CYS A 39 6.93 -18.08 -12.97
C CYS A 39 6.22 -16.72 -12.97
N LEU A 40 5.74 -16.24 -14.13
CA LEU A 40 4.99 -14.97 -14.23
C LEU A 40 3.70 -14.99 -13.40
N TYR A 41 2.96 -16.11 -13.46
CA TYR A 41 1.76 -16.28 -12.66
C TYR A 41 2.06 -16.21 -11.16
N ASN A 42 3.07 -16.95 -10.70
CA ASN A 42 3.50 -16.96 -9.30
C ASN A 42 3.99 -15.56 -8.85
N ALA A 43 4.70 -14.83 -9.70
CA ALA A 43 5.13 -13.46 -9.41
C ALA A 43 3.92 -12.53 -9.21
N ARG A 44 2.95 -12.56 -10.13
CA ARG A 44 1.71 -11.76 -10.02
C ARG A 44 0.88 -12.14 -8.79
N GLN A 45 0.79 -13.43 -8.45
CA GLN A 45 0.09 -13.89 -7.25
C GLN A 45 0.73 -13.32 -5.97
N ARG A 46 2.07 -13.32 -5.89
CA ARG A 46 2.82 -12.71 -4.77
C ARG A 46 2.62 -11.21 -4.71
N MET A 47 2.60 -10.51 -5.85
CA MET A 47 2.26 -9.10 -5.90
C MET A 47 0.87 -8.83 -5.35
N SER A 48 -0.16 -9.57 -5.79
CA SER A 48 -1.52 -9.45 -5.23
C SER A 48 -1.57 -9.66 -3.72
N THR A 49 -0.75 -10.59 -3.20
CA THR A 49 -0.62 -10.81 -1.76
C THR A 49 0.00 -9.59 -1.05
N LEU A 50 1.05 -9.00 -1.62
CA LEU A 50 1.66 -7.77 -1.09
C LEU A 50 0.66 -6.60 -1.07
N SER A 51 -0.10 -6.41 -2.15
CA SER A 51 -1.15 -5.40 -2.22
C SER A 51 -2.22 -5.59 -1.14
N SER A 52 -2.69 -6.83 -0.94
CA SER A 52 -3.65 -7.15 0.12
C SER A 52 -3.10 -6.86 1.53
N CYS A 53 -1.86 -7.27 1.80
CA CYS A 53 -1.21 -7.00 3.08
C CYS A 53 -1.06 -5.49 3.33
N PHE A 54 -0.66 -4.73 2.29
CA PHE A 54 -0.53 -3.29 2.38
C PHE A 54 -1.88 -2.60 2.63
N ALA A 55 -2.94 -2.99 1.90
CA ALA A 55 -4.29 -2.46 2.12
C ALA A 55 -4.79 -2.67 3.56
N GLN A 56 -4.54 -3.86 4.14
CA GLN A 56 -4.89 -4.16 5.52
C GLN A 56 -4.10 -3.31 6.52
N LEU A 57 -2.79 -3.11 6.27
CA LEU A 57 -1.94 -2.26 7.09
C LEU A 57 -2.43 -0.81 7.07
N THR A 58 -2.69 -0.29 5.88
CA THR A 58 -3.21 1.06 5.65
C THR A 58 -4.53 1.27 6.39
N HIS A 59 -5.49 0.36 6.27
CA HIS A 59 -6.77 0.45 6.97
C HIS A 59 -6.60 0.48 8.50
N LYS A 60 -5.69 -0.35 9.04
CA LYS A 60 -5.36 -0.33 10.48
C LYS A 60 -4.71 0.99 10.89
N ALA A 61 -3.77 1.51 10.10
CA ALA A 61 -3.11 2.79 10.35
C ALA A 61 -4.12 3.95 10.34
N GLN A 62 -5.02 4.00 9.35
CA GLN A 62 -6.11 4.99 9.29
C GLN A 62 -6.98 4.93 10.55
N THR A 63 -7.35 3.73 11.00
CA THR A 63 -8.15 3.54 12.23
C THR A 63 -7.42 4.09 13.47
N ILE A 64 -6.12 3.81 13.59
CA ILE A 64 -5.29 4.32 14.69
C ILE A 64 -5.23 5.86 14.64
N PHE A 65 -4.94 6.45 13.48
CA PHE A 65 -4.84 7.90 13.33
C PHE A 65 -6.17 8.61 13.62
N GLN A 66 -7.30 8.03 13.21
CA GLN A 66 -8.62 8.53 13.53
C GLN A 66 -8.89 8.50 15.04
N ASN A 67 -8.54 7.41 15.71
CA ASN A 67 -8.71 7.28 17.15
C ASN A 67 -7.80 8.25 17.92
N SER A 68 -6.54 8.40 17.50
CA SER A 68 -5.61 9.39 18.05
C SER A 68 -6.15 10.81 17.87
N ALA A 69 -6.68 11.15 16.69
CA ALA A 69 -7.27 12.46 16.43
C ALA A 69 -8.48 12.74 17.34
N LYS A 70 -9.35 11.74 17.55
CA LYS A 70 -10.49 11.85 18.48
C LYS A 70 -10.00 12.12 19.90
N VAL A 71 -9.05 11.34 20.41
CA VAL A 71 -8.50 11.52 21.77
C VAL A 71 -7.87 12.90 21.93
N GLU A 72 -7.11 13.38 20.93
CA GLU A 72 -6.53 14.72 20.95
C GLU A 72 -7.58 15.84 20.93
N ALA A 73 -8.74 15.63 20.30
CA ALA A 73 -9.82 16.63 20.26
C ALA A 73 -10.61 16.76 21.57
N PHE A 74 -10.58 15.72 22.41
CA PHE A 74 -11.18 15.74 23.75
C PHE A 74 -10.23 16.23 24.85
N LYS A 75 -8.98 16.53 24.50
CA LYS A 75 -7.94 17.02 25.39
C LYS A 75 -7.87 18.55 25.34
#